data_AF-A0A080Z498-F1
#
_entry.id   AF-A0A080Z498-F1
#
_cell.length_a   1.000
_cell.length_b   1.000
_cell.length_c   1.000
_cell.angle_alpha   90.00
_cell.angle_beta   90.00
_cell.angle_gamma   90.00
#
_symmetry.space_group_name_H-M   'P 1'
#
loop_
_entity.id
_entity.type
_entity.pdbx_description
1 polymer ?
#
loop_
_entity_poly.entity_id
_entity_poly.type
_entity_poly.pdbx_seq_one_letter_code
_entity_poly.pdbx_strand_id
1 'polypeptide(L)'
;MNERFFHWQCFRTPPGFATTKNPVEQFNRVLKRDYTAHRLLETGELLQQLASCCSNRSIDVRPFSESPGTSKELLSRVKALRGKQLLREFVLPRMSADFLLVDSRNDVFHVLYTPPNRIYNTTSNSAHEAIQVSAQPVDMVTQTCPCAYHFKYTNCVHRIFAMQERARIDSNGDDVLVNRRVSKRKRAAIGPAPVAAGRSSLVGPALQLE
;
A
#
# COMPACT_ATOMS: atom_id res chain seq x y z
N MET A 1 36.57 19.84 16.76
CA MET A 1 35.71 18.70 17.15
C MET A 1 35.55 17.79 15.95
N ASN A 2 35.66 16.49 16.15
CA ASN A 2 36.03 15.52 15.12
C ASN A 2 34.79 15.07 14.31
N GLU A 3 34.67 15.52 13.05
CA GLU A 3 33.94 14.97 11.88
C GLU A 3 33.05 13.71 11.99
N ARG A 4 33.58 12.72 12.70
CA ARG A 4 33.41 11.31 12.37
C ARG A 4 32.32 10.60 13.15
N PHE A 5 31.73 11.24 14.16
CA PHE A 5 30.85 10.56 15.11
C PHE A 5 29.45 11.18 15.30
N PHE A 6 29.05 12.16 14.49
CA PHE A 6 27.79 12.90 14.73
C PHE A 6 26.54 12.40 13.99
N HIS A 7 26.63 11.31 13.21
CA HIS A 7 25.51 10.86 12.38
C HIS A 7 24.93 9.51 12.81
N TRP A 8 25.14 9.10 14.07
CA TRP A 8 24.44 7.93 14.61
C TRP A 8 22.96 8.25 14.74
N GLN A 9 22.17 7.80 13.76
CA GLN A 9 20.72 7.89 13.79
C GLN A 9 20.15 6.51 14.10
N CYS A 10 19.31 6.43 15.15
CA CYS A 10 18.54 5.23 15.41
C CYS A 10 17.44 5.10 14.35
N PHE A 11 17.57 4.14 13.45
CA PHE A 11 16.51 3.87 12.49
C PHE A 11 15.26 3.36 13.21
N ARG A 12 14.14 4.07 13.02
CA ARG A 12 12.83 3.66 13.52
C ARG A 12 11.94 3.34 12.35
N THR A 13 11.46 2.10 12.30
CA THR A 13 10.47 1.69 11.30
C THR A 13 9.23 2.58 11.40
N PRO A 14 8.75 3.17 10.29
CA PRO A 14 7.51 3.93 10.27
C PRO A 14 6.30 3.11 10.73
N PRO A 15 5.18 3.76 11.08
CA PRO A 15 3.90 3.07 11.28
C PRO A 15 3.53 2.24 10.05
N GLY A 16 2.76 1.17 10.25
CA GLY A 16 2.31 0.34 9.14
C GLY A 16 2.90 -1.06 9.05
N PHE A 17 4.11 -1.24 9.57
CA PHE A 17 4.78 -2.54 9.52
C PHE A 17 4.22 -3.48 10.59
N ALA A 18 3.74 -4.65 10.16
CA ALA A 18 3.52 -5.77 11.06
C ALA A 18 4.86 -6.23 11.66
N THR A 19 4.87 -6.70 12.91
CA THR A 19 6.10 -7.17 13.60
C THR A 19 6.86 -8.25 12.82
N THR A 20 6.16 -9.07 12.04
CA THR A 20 6.76 -10.11 11.18
C THR A 20 7.52 -9.55 9.97
N LYS A 21 7.09 -8.38 9.46
CA LYS A 21 7.62 -7.71 8.27
C LYS A 21 8.39 -6.42 8.58
N ASN A 22 8.49 -6.04 9.85
CA ASN A 22 9.21 -4.85 10.27
C ASN A 22 10.73 -5.04 10.03
N PRO A 23 11.39 -4.15 9.27
CA PRO A 23 12.81 -4.27 8.93
C PRO A 23 13.73 -4.33 10.17
N VAL A 24 13.47 -3.51 11.19
CA VAL A 24 14.21 -3.53 12.46
C VAL A 24 14.04 -4.87 13.17
N GLU A 25 12.81 -5.38 13.25
CA GLU A 25 12.53 -6.65 13.91
C GLU A 25 13.13 -7.85 13.15
N GLN A 26 13.13 -7.80 11.81
CA GLN A 26 13.76 -8.82 10.98
C GLN A 26 15.28 -8.81 11.15
N PHE A 27 15.90 -7.63 11.16
CA PHE A 27 17.33 -7.49 11.44
C PHE A 27 17.67 -8.02 12.83
N ASN A 28 16.95 -7.58 13.86
CA ASN A 28 17.15 -8.02 15.24
C ASN A 28 16.95 -9.53 15.40
N ARG A 29 15.98 -10.13 14.68
CA ARG A 29 15.76 -11.58 14.69
C ARG A 29 16.99 -12.32 14.17
N VAL A 30 17.60 -11.83 13.10
CA VAL A 30 18.81 -12.43 12.49
C VAL A 30 20.01 -12.28 13.41
N LEU A 31 20.23 -11.08 13.94
CA LEU A 31 21.32 -10.83 14.89
C LEU A 31 21.21 -11.78 16.10
N LYS A 32 20.02 -11.85 16.70
CA LYS A 32 19.76 -12.73 17.85
C LYS A 32 19.93 -14.21 17.51
N ARG A 33 19.42 -14.67 16.36
CA ARG A 33 19.45 -16.09 15.99
C ARG A 33 20.83 -16.55 15.55
N ASP A 34 21.47 -15.80 14.66
CA ASP A 34 22.63 -16.28 13.90
C ASP A 34 23.97 -15.81 14.49
N TYR A 35 23.99 -14.69 15.22
CA TYR A 35 25.23 -14.09 15.72
C TYR A 35 25.37 -14.18 17.24
N THR A 36 24.26 -14.00 17.98
CA THR A 36 24.29 -14.13 19.44
C THR A 36 23.77 -15.47 19.94
N ALA A 37 23.21 -16.31 19.07
CA ALA A 37 22.54 -17.56 19.44
C ALA A 37 21.58 -17.41 20.64
N HIS A 38 20.87 -16.27 20.68
CA HIS A 38 19.99 -15.84 21.76
C HIS A 38 20.65 -15.67 23.13
N ARG A 39 21.98 -15.69 23.22
CA ARG A 39 22.74 -15.40 24.43
C ARG A 39 22.89 -13.91 24.66
N LEU A 40 23.01 -13.55 25.94
CA LEU A 40 23.47 -12.25 26.37
C LEU A 40 24.99 -12.20 26.23
N LEU A 41 25.51 -11.16 25.57
CA LEU A 41 26.94 -10.96 25.33
C LEU A 41 27.39 -9.67 26.02
N GLU A 42 28.68 -9.60 26.36
CA GLU A 42 29.27 -8.33 26.80
C GLU A 42 29.25 -7.31 25.66
N THR A 43 29.24 -6.01 25.99
CA THR A 43 29.07 -4.94 25.00
C THR A 43 30.13 -5.00 23.89
N GLY A 44 31.38 -5.31 24.21
CA GLY A 44 32.46 -5.42 23.22
C GLY A 44 32.22 -6.55 22.21
N GLU A 45 31.84 -7.73 22.71
CA GLU A 45 31.51 -8.89 21.87
C GLU A 45 30.26 -8.63 21.03
N LEU A 46 29.23 -8.01 21.61
CA LEU A 46 28.01 -7.64 20.89
C LEU A 46 28.30 -6.68 19.73
N LEU A 47 29.19 -5.70 19.92
CA LEU A 47 29.60 -4.77 18.86
C LEU A 47 30.34 -5.48 17.73
N GLN A 48 31.20 -6.46 18.03
CA GLN A 48 31.89 -7.27 17.03
C GLN A 48 30.90 -8.14 16.22
N GLN A 49 29.93 -8.75 16.91
CA GLN A 49 28.88 -9.53 16.27
C GLN A 49 27.97 -8.65 15.40
N LEU A 50 27.62 -7.45 15.88
CA LEU A 50 26.86 -6.46 15.11
C LEU A 50 27.62 -6.02 13.85
N ALA A 51 28.91 -5.70 13.96
CA ALA A 51 29.73 -5.30 12.83
C ALA A 51 29.82 -6.41 11.76
N SER A 52 29.99 -7.66 12.18
CA SER A 52 29.97 -8.83 11.30
C SER A 52 28.61 -8.99 10.62
N CYS A 53 27.52 -8.84 11.38
CA CYS A 53 26.16 -8.91 10.86
C CYS A 53 25.90 -7.83 9.80
N CYS A 54 26.27 -6.59 10.08
CA CYS A 54 26.15 -5.47 9.15
C CYS A 54 26.95 -5.71 7.87
N SER A 55 28.21 -6.17 7.98
CA SER A 55 29.08 -6.43 6.83
C SER A 55 28.50 -7.50 5.91
N ASN A 56 28.01 -8.60 6.49
CA ASN A 56 27.37 -9.67 5.73
C ASN A 56 26.04 -9.21 5.09
N ARG A 57 25.26 -8.39 5.81
CA ARG A 57 23.98 -7.88 5.32
C ARG A 57 24.11 -6.78 4.29
N SER A 58 25.18 -5.99 4.29
CA SER A 58 25.44 -4.98 3.26
C SER A 58 25.74 -5.59 1.89
N ILE A 59 26.09 -6.88 1.84
CA ILE A 59 26.31 -7.63 0.59
C ILE A 59 24.99 -8.19 0.03
N ASP A 60 23.97 -8.34 0.88
CA ASP A 60 22.66 -8.84 0.43
C ASP A 60 21.99 -7.81 -0.48
N VAL A 61 21.62 -8.23 -1.69
CA VAL A 61 21.04 -7.36 -2.72
C VAL A 61 19.58 -7.01 -2.39
N ARG A 62 18.95 -7.71 -1.44
CA ARG A 62 17.54 -7.48 -1.10
C ARG A 62 17.37 -6.11 -0.45
N PRO A 63 16.69 -5.15 -1.10
CA PRO A 63 16.44 -3.84 -0.51
C PRO A 63 15.50 -3.98 0.68
N PHE A 64 15.66 -3.09 1.67
CA PHE A 64 14.68 -2.94 2.74
C PHE A 64 13.37 -2.43 2.15
N SER A 65 12.24 -2.95 2.67
CA SER A 65 10.93 -2.39 2.34
C SER A 65 10.78 -1.06 3.05
N GLU A 66 10.79 0.04 2.29
CA GLU A 66 10.65 1.40 2.84
C GLU A 66 9.19 1.76 3.14
N SER A 67 8.25 1.11 2.45
CA SER A 67 6.82 1.31 2.64
C SER A 67 6.14 0.07 3.23
N PRO A 68 5.08 0.25 4.06
CA PRO A 68 4.28 -0.86 4.56
C PRO A 68 3.48 -1.52 3.43
N GLY A 69 3.85 -2.74 3.05
CA GLY A 69 3.08 -3.54 2.11
C GLY A 69 1.82 -4.16 2.72
N THR A 70 0.76 -4.29 1.92
CA THR A 70 -0.46 -4.99 2.33
C THR A 70 -0.16 -6.48 2.58
N SER A 71 -0.69 -7.06 3.67
CA SER A 71 -0.51 -8.49 3.93
C SER A 71 -1.47 -9.36 3.09
N LYS A 72 -1.01 -10.56 2.70
CA LYS A 72 -1.84 -11.55 1.98
C LYS A 72 -3.09 -11.93 2.77
N GLU A 73 -2.97 -12.02 4.09
CA GLU A 73 -4.09 -12.27 5.00
C GLU A 73 -5.14 -11.15 4.93
N LEU A 74 -4.70 -9.89 4.91
CA LEU A 74 -5.61 -8.74 4.82
C LEU A 74 -6.32 -8.69 3.46
N LEU A 75 -5.61 -8.99 2.37
CA LEU A 75 -6.20 -9.10 1.03
C LEU A 75 -7.23 -10.24 0.95
N SER A 76 -6.88 -11.41 1.49
CA SER A 76 -7.79 -12.56 1.59
C SER A 76 -9.04 -12.21 2.39
N ARG A 77 -8.87 -11.49 3.50
CA ARG A 77 -9.99 -10.99 4.32
C ARG A 77 -10.88 -10.02 3.55
N VAL A 78 -10.33 -9.08 2.80
CA VAL A 78 -11.11 -8.17 1.95
C VAL A 78 -11.90 -8.94 0.90
N LYS A 79 -11.27 -9.92 0.24
CA LYS A 79 -11.94 -10.79 -0.74
C LYS A 79 -13.11 -11.57 -0.10
N ALA A 80 -12.90 -12.14 1.08
CA ALA A 80 -13.93 -12.88 1.82
C ALA A 80 -15.10 -11.98 2.26
N LEU A 81 -14.80 -10.77 2.76
CA LEU A 81 -15.82 -9.80 3.18
C LEU A 81 -16.61 -9.25 1.99
N ARG A 82 -15.93 -8.96 0.87
CA ARG A 82 -16.57 -8.57 -0.39
C ARG A 82 -17.51 -9.66 -0.90
N GLY A 83 -17.04 -10.90 -0.95
CA GLY A 83 -17.84 -12.05 -1.41
C GLY A 83 -19.12 -12.27 -0.58
N LYS A 84 -19.10 -11.91 0.71
CA LYS A 84 -20.26 -11.97 1.61
C LYS A 84 -21.08 -10.68 1.64
N GLN A 85 -20.76 -9.68 0.81
CA GLN A 85 -21.36 -8.34 0.82
C GLN A 85 -21.29 -7.63 2.19
N LEU A 86 -20.27 -7.94 2.98
CA LEU A 86 -20.00 -7.29 4.27
C LEU A 86 -19.14 -6.04 4.13
N LEU A 87 -18.59 -5.81 2.94
CA LEU A 87 -18.00 -4.54 2.50
C LEU A 87 -18.74 -4.09 1.26
N ARG A 88 -19.31 -2.88 1.30
CA ARG A 88 -20.08 -2.29 0.20
C ARG A 88 -19.82 -0.79 0.14
N GLU A 89 -19.96 -0.21 -1.06
CA GLU A 89 -19.99 1.25 -1.20
C GLU A 89 -21.27 1.79 -0.58
N PHE A 90 -21.15 2.82 0.25
CA PHE A 90 -22.29 3.59 0.69
C PHE A 90 -22.57 4.70 -0.31
N VAL A 91 -23.67 4.57 -1.04
CA VAL A 91 -24.15 5.63 -1.92
C VAL A 91 -25.17 6.45 -1.13
N LEU A 92 -24.85 7.71 -0.86
CA LEU A 92 -25.79 8.62 -0.21
C LEU A 92 -27.05 8.77 -1.06
N PRO A 93 -28.26 8.66 -0.47
CA PRO A 93 -29.50 8.92 -1.19
C PRO A 93 -29.50 10.35 -1.76
N ARG A 94 -29.81 10.49 -3.06
CA ARG A 94 -29.84 11.80 -3.77
C ARG A 94 -30.75 12.86 -3.15
N MET A 95 -31.61 12.47 -2.21
CA MET A 95 -32.58 13.32 -1.54
C MET A 95 -32.15 13.81 -0.15
N SER A 96 -30.98 13.42 0.35
CA SER A 96 -30.42 13.94 1.61
C SER A 96 -29.72 15.28 1.39
N ALA A 97 -29.77 16.19 2.36
CA ALA A 97 -28.89 17.36 2.38
C ALA A 97 -27.40 16.95 2.36
N ASP A 98 -27.06 15.79 2.90
CA ASP A 98 -25.70 15.23 2.83
C ASP A 98 -25.25 14.99 1.39
N PHE A 99 -26.17 14.66 0.47
CA PHE A 99 -25.84 14.51 -0.96
C PHE A 99 -25.39 15.84 -1.59
N LEU A 100 -25.94 16.97 -1.11
CA LEU A 100 -25.54 18.31 -1.55
C LEU A 100 -24.24 18.77 -0.89
N LEU A 101 -23.94 18.26 0.31
CA LEU A 101 -22.71 18.54 1.07
C LEU A 101 -21.54 17.62 0.70
N VAL A 102 -21.80 16.46 0.09
CA VAL A 102 -20.78 15.71 -0.66
C VAL A 102 -20.47 16.50 -1.91
N ASP A 103 -19.68 17.53 -1.66
CA ASP A 103 -19.10 18.43 -2.63
C ASP A 103 -18.43 17.63 -3.74
N SER A 104 -18.27 18.24 -4.90
CA SER A 104 -18.04 17.63 -6.23
C SER A 104 -16.71 16.87 -6.42
N ARG A 105 -16.08 16.47 -5.32
CA ARG A 105 -14.82 15.74 -5.24
C ARG A 105 -15.09 14.24 -5.17
N ASN A 106 -14.78 13.52 -6.25
CA ASN A 106 -14.67 12.06 -6.30
C ASN A 106 -13.53 11.49 -5.41
N ASP A 107 -13.11 12.26 -4.41
CA ASP A 107 -11.91 12.03 -3.61
C ASP A 107 -12.23 11.32 -2.30
N VAL A 108 -13.51 11.15 -1.94
CA VAL A 108 -13.92 10.40 -0.74
C VAL A 108 -14.82 9.23 -1.14
N PHE A 109 -14.47 8.04 -0.67
CA PHE A 109 -15.22 6.81 -0.88
C PHE A 109 -15.78 6.32 0.45
N HIS A 110 -17.10 6.25 0.58
CA HIS A 110 -17.74 5.80 1.81
C HIS A 110 -17.90 4.27 1.81
N VAL A 111 -17.28 3.60 2.78
CA VAL A 111 -17.35 2.14 2.93
C VAL A 111 -18.33 1.77 4.05
N LEU A 112 -19.37 1.01 3.72
CA LEU A 112 -20.15 0.28 4.72
C LEU A 112 -19.43 -1.02 5.07
N TYR A 113 -19.09 -1.16 6.34
CA TYR A 113 -18.60 -2.40 6.92
C TYR A 113 -19.64 -2.99 7.85
N THR A 114 -20.15 -4.16 7.49
CA THR A 114 -20.97 -4.97 8.37
C THR A 114 -20.08 -6.03 9.02
N PRO A 115 -19.89 -6.01 10.34
CA PRO A 115 -19.10 -7.03 11.00
C PRO A 115 -19.75 -8.41 10.74
N PRO A 116 -18.98 -9.43 10.33
CA PRO A 116 -19.52 -10.78 10.22
C PRO A 116 -20.02 -11.25 11.58
N ASN A 117 -21.13 -12.00 11.60
CA ASN A 117 -21.64 -12.63 12.82
C ASN A 117 -20.51 -13.39 13.53
N ARG A 118 -20.16 -12.93 14.73
CA ARG A 118 -19.33 -13.71 15.64
C ARG A 118 -20.25 -14.78 16.21
N ILE A 119 -20.12 -16.01 15.74
CA ILE A 119 -20.93 -17.14 16.21
C ILE A 119 -20.73 -17.25 17.73
N TYR A 120 -21.84 -17.09 18.46
CA TYR A 120 -21.88 -17.17 19.91
C TYR A 120 -22.18 -18.61 20.37
N ASN A 121 -21.59 -18.97 21.50
CA ASN A 121 -21.53 -20.31 22.08
C ASN A 121 -22.92 -20.80 22.53
N THR A 122 -23.19 -22.11 22.41
CA THR A 122 -24.50 -22.75 22.55
C THR A 122 -25.10 -22.74 23.97
N THR A 123 -24.39 -22.22 24.97
CA THR A 123 -24.78 -22.34 26.39
C THR A 123 -25.66 -21.20 26.92
N SER A 124 -25.67 -20.02 26.29
CA SER A 124 -26.19 -18.78 26.92
C SER A 124 -27.26 -18.01 26.12
N ASN A 125 -27.82 -18.65 25.09
CA ASN A 125 -29.05 -18.23 24.39
C ASN A 125 -29.20 -16.71 24.13
N SER A 126 -28.16 -16.08 23.56
CA SER A 126 -28.19 -14.68 23.15
C SER A 126 -27.65 -14.52 21.74
N ALA A 127 -28.42 -13.87 20.87
CA ALA A 127 -28.03 -13.48 19.52
C ALA A 127 -27.69 -11.98 19.53
N HIS A 128 -26.47 -11.64 19.10
CA HIS A 128 -26.09 -10.23 18.93
C HIS A 128 -26.44 -9.76 17.52
N GLU A 129 -27.21 -8.68 17.45
CA GLU A 129 -27.54 -7.98 16.21
C GLU A 129 -26.27 -7.40 15.56
N ALA A 130 -26.16 -7.55 14.24
CA ALA A 130 -25.10 -6.93 13.46
C ALA A 130 -25.31 -5.41 13.47
N ILE A 131 -24.72 -4.71 14.43
CA ILE A 131 -24.75 -3.25 14.48
C ILE A 131 -24.10 -2.74 13.19
N GLN A 132 -24.90 -2.04 12.40
CA GLN A 132 -24.46 -1.35 11.20
C GLN A 132 -23.54 -0.21 11.64
N VAL A 133 -22.23 -0.39 11.46
CA VAL A 133 -21.25 0.65 11.80
C VAL A 133 -21.37 1.78 10.78
N SER A 134 -21.30 3.02 11.24
CA SER A 134 -21.29 4.22 10.40
C SER A 134 -20.32 4.06 9.23
N ALA A 135 -20.76 4.50 8.04
CA ALA A 135 -19.96 4.42 6.82
C ALA A 135 -18.61 5.12 7.03
N GLN A 136 -17.53 4.41 6.73
CA GLN A 136 -16.17 4.91 6.94
C GLN A 136 -15.75 5.73 5.71
N PRO A 137 -15.48 7.03 5.84
CA PRO A 137 -15.01 7.85 4.73
C PRO A 137 -13.54 7.54 4.47
N VAL A 138 -13.22 7.00 3.29
CA VAL A 138 -11.85 6.78 2.83
C VAL A 138 -11.47 7.92 1.90
N ASP A 139 -10.45 8.68 2.24
CA ASP A 139 -9.86 9.67 1.33
C ASP A 139 -9.02 8.93 0.29
N MET A 140 -9.45 9.05 -0.96
CA MET A 140 -8.85 8.43 -2.12
C MET A 140 -7.58 9.15 -2.56
N VAL A 141 -7.44 10.46 -2.34
CA VAL A 141 -6.27 11.25 -2.73
C VAL A 141 -5.11 10.96 -1.78
N THR A 142 -5.32 11.13 -0.48
CA THR A 142 -4.30 10.83 0.53
C THR A 142 -4.17 9.34 0.82
N GLN A 143 -5.13 8.54 0.31
CA GLN A 143 -5.22 7.10 0.55
C GLN A 143 -5.32 6.77 2.05
N THR A 144 -6.07 7.57 2.81
CA THR A 144 -6.21 7.41 4.25
C THR A 144 -7.61 6.98 4.66
N CYS A 145 -7.68 6.26 5.78
CA CYS A 145 -8.94 5.86 6.40
C CYS A 145 -8.90 6.21 7.90
N PRO A 146 -9.95 6.80 8.48
CA PRO A 146 -9.96 7.22 9.88
C PRO A 146 -10.06 6.04 10.87
N CYS A 147 -10.18 4.79 10.39
CA CYS A 147 -10.31 3.66 11.29
C CYS A 147 -9.00 3.39 12.05
N ALA A 148 -9.12 2.98 13.32
CA ALA A 148 -7.98 2.72 14.19
C ALA A 148 -6.96 1.71 13.60
N TYR A 149 -7.45 0.75 12.81
CA TYR A 149 -6.58 -0.21 12.15
C TYR A 149 -5.69 0.44 11.09
N HIS A 150 -6.21 1.38 10.29
CA HIS A 150 -5.41 2.13 9.33
C HIS A 150 -4.42 3.06 10.03
N PHE A 151 -4.82 3.71 11.12
CA PHE A 151 -3.89 4.54 11.90
C PHE A 151 -2.66 3.74 12.39
N LYS A 152 -2.86 2.48 12.79
CA LYS A 152 -1.78 1.61 13.27
C LYS A 152 -0.97 0.96 12.15
N TYR A 153 -1.65 0.48 11.11
CA TYR A 153 -1.08 -0.41 10.10
C TYR A 153 -1.02 0.19 8.69
N THR A 154 -1.41 1.46 8.50
CA THR A 154 -1.46 2.22 7.23
C THR A 154 -2.25 1.55 6.10
N ASN A 155 -2.82 0.38 6.38
CA ASN A 155 -3.64 -0.43 5.51
C ASN A 155 -4.78 -0.99 6.34
N CYS A 156 -5.99 -1.03 5.78
CA CYS A 156 -7.17 -1.60 6.42
C CYS A 156 -8.13 -2.15 5.36
N VAL A 157 -9.13 -2.91 5.80
CA VAL A 157 -10.13 -3.48 4.88
C VAL A 157 -10.91 -2.41 4.11
N HIS A 158 -11.18 -1.24 4.72
CA HIS A 158 -11.92 -0.15 4.07
C HIS A 158 -11.09 0.51 2.96
N ARG A 159 -9.84 0.89 3.26
CA ARG A 159 -8.91 1.49 2.29
C ARG A 159 -8.70 0.56 1.10
N ILE A 160 -8.37 -0.70 1.35
CA ILE A 160 -8.10 -1.66 0.27
C ILE A 160 -9.34 -1.87 -0.59
N PHE A 161 -10.50 -2.06 0.03
CA PHE A 161 -11.76 -2.20 -0.70
C PHE A 161 -12.05 -0.98 -1.58
N ALA A 162 -11.97 0.24 -1.01
CA ALA A 162 -12.19 1.48 -1.74
C ALA A 162 -11.22 1.65 -2.93
N MET A 163 -9.93 1.38 -2.72
CA MET A 163 -8.91 1.46 -3.76
C MET A 163 -9.14 0.45 -4.88
N GLN A 164 -9.62 -0.75 -4.56
CA GLN A 164 -9.98 -1.76 -5.56
C GLN A 164 -11.22 -1.39 -6.37
N GLU A 165 -12.27 -0.85 -5.72
CA GLU A 165 -13.49 -0.40 -6.42
C GLU A 165 -13.21 0.76 -7.40
N ARG A 166 -12.23 1.61 -7.09
CA ARG A 166 -11.77 2.68 -7.99
C ARG A 166 -10.59 2.28 -8.88
N ALA A 167 -10.30 0.98 -8.98
CA ALA A 167 -9.24 0.39 -9.81
C ALA A 167 -7.87 1.08 -9.66
N ARG A 168 -7.53 1.50 -8.43
CA ARG A 168 -6.21 2.04 -8.10
C ARG A 168 -5.24 0.95 -7.70
N ILE A 169 -5.73 -0.08 -7.02
CA ILE A 169 -4.98 -1.29 -6.70
C ILE A 169 -5.74 -2.53 -7.19
N ASP A 170 -5.01 -3.58 -7.55
CA ASP A 170 -5.58 -4.84 -7.97
C ASP A 170 -5.99 -5.74 -6.79
N SER A 171 -6.39 -6.98 -7.08
CA SER A 171 -6.73 -7.97 -6.04
C SER A 171 -5.54 -8.43 -5.20
N ASN A 172 -4.31 -8.24 -5.71
CA ASN A 172 -3.06 -8.56 -5.04
C ASN A 172 -2.52 -7.37 -4.22
N GLY A 173 -3.15 -6.20 -4.33
CA GLY A 173 -2.76 -4.99 -3.63
C GLY A 173 -1.69 -4.17 -4.35
N ASP A 174 -1.38 -4.50 -5.61
CA ASP A 174 -0.44 -3.79 -6.46
C ASP A 174 -1.13 -2.67 -7.24
N ASP A 175 -0.42 -1.59 -7.53
CA ASP A 175 -0.98 -0.44 -8.26
C ASP A 175 -1.39 -0.83 -9.69
N VAL A 176 -2.61 -0.45 -10.08
CA VAL A 176 -3.10 -0.67 -11.43
C VAL A 176 -2.53 0.41 -12.36
N LEU A 177 -1.58 0.00 -13.20
CA LEU A 177 -1.00 0.89 -14.21
C LEU A 177 -1.97 1.09 -15.37
N VAL A 178 -2.57 2.28 -15.46
CA VAL A 178 -3.36 2.68 -16.63
C VAL A 178 -2.48 3.42 -17.63
N ASN A 179 -2.44 2.96 -18.89
CA ASN A 179 -1.76 3.67 -19.96
C ASN A 179 -2.55 4.95 -20.29
N ARG A 180 -2.12 6.09 -19.73
CA ARG A 180 -2.73 7.41 -19.96
C ARG A 180 -2.25 8.08 -21.25
N ARG A 181 -1.51 7.40 -22.13
CA ARG A 181 -1.20 7.97 -23.43
C ARG A 181 -2.51 8.21 -24.16
N VAL A 182 -2.82 9.48 -24.42
CA VAL A 182 -3.94 9.89 -25.27
C VAL A 182 -3.75 9.13 -26.57
N SER A 183 -4.63 8.16 -26.86
CA SER A 183 -4.66 7.57 -28.19
C SER A 183 -4.93 8.74 -29.13
N LYS A 184 -3.94 9.13 -29.93
CA LYS A 184 -4.19 10.00 -31.07
C LYS A 184 -5.14 9.19 -31.95
N ARG A 185 -6.45 9.36 -31.76
CA ARG A 185 -7.47 8.83 -32.67
C ARG A 185 -7.03 9.27 -34.06
N LYS A 186 -6.61 8.30 -34.86
CA LYS A 186 -6.39 8.46 -36.29
C LYS A 186 -7.74 8.93 -36.83
N ARG A 187 -7.90 10.24 -37.07
CA ARG A 187 -9.03 10.74 -37.84
C ARG A 187 -8.91 10.04 -39.18
N ALA A 188 -9.87 9.18 -39.50
CA ALA A 188 -9.99 8.64 -40.85
C ALA A 188 -10.29 9.84 -41.75
N ALA A 189 -9.27 10.32 -42.45
CA ALA A 189 -9.45 11.30 -43.51
C ALA A 189 -10.08 10.56 -44.69
N ILE A 190 -11.37 10.78 -44.89
CA ILE A 190 -12.04 10.50 -46.17
C ILE A 190 -11.65 11.67 -47.08
N GLY A 191 -10.75 11.44 -48.04
CA GLY A 191 -10.36 12.43 -49.04
C GLY A 191 -9.05 12.07 -49.75
N PRO A 192 -8.94 12.34 -51.07
CA PRO A 192 -7.84 11.82 -51.90
C PRO A 192 -6.52 12.54 -51.58
N ALA A 193 -5.44 11.76 -51.64
CA ALA A 193 -4.08 12.15 -51.26
C ALA A 193 -3.53 13.36 -52.04
N PRO A 194 -2.68 14.20 -51.41
CA PRO A 194 -1.64 14.93 -52.09
C PRO A 194 -0.29 14.23 -51.92
N VAL A 195 0.32 13.94 -53.07
CA VAL A 195 1.74 13.86 -53.44
C VAL A 195 2.77 13.73 -52.31
N ALA A 196 3.59 12.69 -52.44
CA ALA A 196 4.77 12.41 -51.64
C ALA A 196 5.72 13.63 -51.50
N ALA A 197 5.95 14.05 -50.26
CA ALA A 197 7.13 14.82 -49.86
C ALA A 197 7.98 13.92 -48.95
N GLY A 198 9.21 13.65 -49.39
CA GLY A 198 10.06 12.57 -48.90
C GLY A 198 10.61 12.76 -47.49
N ARG A 199 11.22 11.67 -47.00
CA ARG A 199 12.03 11.62 -45.77
C ARG A 199 13.17 12.65 -45.84
N SER A 200 13.42 13.35 -44.74
CA SER A 200 14.64 14.17 -44.57
C SER A 200 15.88 13.29 -44.70
N SER A 201 16.87 13.75 -45.46
CA SER A 201 18.14 13.04 -45.71
C SER A 201 19.19 13.24 -44.62
N LEU A 202 18.86 13.95 -43.52
CA LEU A 202 19.81 14.23 -42.45
C LEU A 202 19.71 13.16 -41.36
N VAL A 203 20.77 12.35 -41.26
CA VAL A 203 21.04 11.52 -40.07
C VAL A 203 21.20 12.48 -38.88
N GLY A 204 20.46 12.21 -37.80
CA GLY A 204 20.47 13.07 -36.62
C GLY A 204 21.84 13.13 -35.91
N PRO A 205 22.00 14.05 -34.93
CA PRO A 205 23.29 14.40 -34.32
C PRO A 205 24.02 13.26 -33.59
N ALA A 206 23.38 12.09 -33.44
CA ALA A 206 23.90 10.96 -32.68
C ALA A 206 24.94 10.10 -33.44
N LEU A 207 25.30 10.45 -34.68
CA LEU A 207 26.26 9.71 -35.52
C LEU A 207 27.33 10.58 -36.19
N GLN A 208 27.60 11.79 -35.70
CA GLN A 208 28.83 12.51 -36.08
C GLN A 208 30.00 11.99 -35.23
N LEU A 209 30.89 11.22 -35.87
CA LEU A 209 32.22 10.91 -35.35
C LEU A 209 33.04 12.21 -35.31
N GLU A 210 33.66 12.50 -34.17
CA GLU A 210 34.94 13.23 -34.13
C GLU A 210 36.08 12.28 -34.52
#